data_AF-A0A819EGS2-F1
#
_entry.id   AF-A0A819EGS2-F1
#
_cell.length_a   1.000
_cell.length_b   1.000
_cell.length_c   1.000
_cell.angle_alpha   90.00
_cell.angle_beta   90.00
_cell.angle_gamma   90.00
#
_symmetry.space_group_name_H-M   'P 1'
#
loop_
_entity.id
_entity.type
_entity.pdbx_description
1 polymer ?
#
loop_
_entity_poly.entity_id
_entity_poly.type
_entity_poly.pdbx_seq_one_letter_code
_entity_poly.pdbx_strand_id
1 'polypeptide(L)'
;PQPPSTSSQLPISRPLTLGGAWTLSYIFGPSIQGTNIPDALKSYITSGALPNGPHGLYLWLTSPDVIEKSPMGGQFKSDYCGYHVNFMIGNTPYFYGFIGNPGKTSGTGCDPSWINSNVSPNGDIGVDAMVSCIGHEIVEAVSDALGDAWFDSDGEENADKW
;
A
#
# COMPACT_ATOMS: atom_id res chain seq x y z
N PRO A 1 22.21 -3.35 17.54
CA PRO A 1 21.49 -4.58 17.14
C PRO A 1 20.03 -4.50 17.58
N GLN A 2 19.10 -4.43 16.62
CA GLN A 2 17.67 -4.65 16.91
C GLN A 2 17.54 -6.02 17.61
N PRO A 3 16.71 -6.13 18.67
CA PRO A 3 16.43 -7.44 19.24
C PRO A 3 15.84 -8.33 18.13
N PRO A 4 16.23 -9.61 18.07
CA PRO A 4 15.61 -10.52 17.10
C PRO A 4 14.10 -10.50 17.32
N SER A 5 13.34 -10.43 16.22
CA SER A 5 11.89 -10.58 16.25
C SER A 5 11.51 -11.75 17.15
N THR A 6 10.55 -11.52 18.05
CA THR A 6 9.98 -12.56 18.91
C THR A 6 8.92 -13.39 18.17
N SER A 7 8.61 -13.03 16.92
CA SER A 7 7.64 -13.74 16.09
C SER A 7 8.20 -15.07 15.59
N SER A 8 7.34 -16.09 15.54
CA SER A 8 7.69 -17.38 14.97
C SER A 8 7.98 -17.22 13.48
N GLN A 9 9.17 -17.64 13.04
CA GLN A 9 9.55 -17.68 11.62
C GLN A 9 8.73 -18.74 10.88
N LEU A 10 7.54 -18.35 10.42
CA LEU A 10 6.66 -19.22 9.64
C LEU A 10 6.75 -18.83 8.17
N PRO A 11 7.00 -19.80 7.26
CA PRO A 11 7.02 -19.50 5.84
C PRO A 11 5.62 -19.14 5.33
N ILE A 12 5.56 -18.08 4.53
CA ILE A 12 4.37 -17.71 3.75
C ILE A 12 4.14 -18.83 2.72
N SER A 13 3.06 -19.58 2.90
CA SER A 13 2.82 -20.83 2.14
C SER A 13 1.47 -20.89 1.44
N ARG A 14 0.62 -19.87 1.62
CA ARG A 14 -0.72 -19.80 1.02
C ARG A 14 -0.72 -18.87 -0.19
N PRO A 15 -1.47 -19.20 -1.26
CA PRO A 15 -1.59 -18.32 -2.41
C PRO A 15 -2.36 -17.04 -2.03
N LEU A 16 -1.90 -15.91 -2.56
CA LEU A 16 -2.68 -14.68 -2.57
C LEU A 16 -3.82 -14.82 -3.59
N THR A 17 -5.06 -14.58 -3.15
CA THR A 17 -6.25 -14.66 -4.02
C THR A 17 -6.96 -13.31 -4.01
N LEU A 18 -7.34 -12.82 -5.18
CA LEU A 18 -8.11 -11.58 -5.31
C LEU A 18 -9.52 -11.77 -4.73
N GLY A 19 -9.85 -11.03 -3.67
CA GLY A 19 -11.19 -11.03 -3.07
C GLY A 19 -12.25 -10.27 -3.88
N GLY A 20 -11.80 -9.39 -4.78
CA GLY A 20 -12.60 -8.62 -5.73
C GLY A 20 -11.95 -7.27 -6.04
N ALA A 21 -12.58 -6.49 -6.92
CA ALA A 21 -12.14 -5.14 -7.26
C ALA A 21 -13.33 -4.20 -7.39
N TRP A 22 -13.17 -2.97 -6.87
CA TRP A 22 -14.21 -1.95 -6.87
C TRP A 22 -13.61 -0.62 -7.32
N THR A 23 -14.38 0.14 -8.09
CA THR A 23 -13.99 1.47 -8.53
C THR A 23 -14.84 2.50 -7.79
N LEU A 24 -14.17 3.40 -7.08
CA LEU A 24 -14.79 4.51 -6.37
C LEU A 24 -14.48 5.80 -7.13
N SER A 25 -15.51 6.56 -7.50
CA SER A 25 -15.34 7.81 -8.27
C SER A 25 -15.14 8.99 -7.33
N TYR A 26 -13.88 9.27 -6.98
CA TYR A 26 -13.47 10.47 -6.20
C TYR A 26 -14.35 10.75 -4.98
N ILE A 27 -14.59 9.74 -4.14
CA ILE A 27 -15.48 9.89 -2.97
C ILE A 27 -14.97 10.92 -1.93
N PHE A 28 -13.71 11.34 -2.04
CA PHE A 28 -13.09 12.40 -1.24
C PHE A 28 -12.58 13.57 -2.12
N GLY A 29 -12.93 13.62 -3.40
CA GLY A 29 -12.24 14.45 -4.37
C GLY A 29 -10.80 13.97 -4.64
N PRO A 30 -9.95 14.81 -5.27
CA PRO A 30 -8.57 14.46 -5.58
C PRO A 30 -7.60 14.63 -4.39
N SER A 31 -8.08 15.02 -3.21
CA SER A 31 -7.24 15.24 -2.03
C SER A 31 -7.70 14.33 -0.89
N ILE A 32 -6.93 13.28 -0.65
CA ILE A 32 -7.13 12.31 0.41
C ILE A 32 -6.21 12.67 1.59
N GLN A 33 -6.70 12.62 2.82
CA GLN A 33 -5.92 13.00 3.99
C GLN A 33 -6.32 12.21 5.24
N GLY A 34 -5.34 12.00 6.12
CA GLY A 34 -5.57 11.47 7.47
C GLY A 34 -6.29 10.13 7.43
N THR A 35 -7.50 10.07 7.98
CA THR A 35 -8.27 8.82 8.13
C THR A 35 -9.23 8.52 6.97
N ASN A 36 -9.20 9.27 5.86
CA ASN A 36 -10.16 9.06 4.76
C ASN A 36 -10.21 7.62 4.24
N ILE A 37 -9.06 7.00 3.97
CA ILE A 37 -8.99 5.62 3.48
C ILE A 37 -9.51 4.61 4.52
N PRO A 38 -8.99 4.56 5.77
CA PRO A 38 -9.47 3.59 6.75
C PRO A 38 -10.95 3.79 7.12
N ASP A 39 -11.44 5.04 7.15
CA ASP A 39 -12.86 5.32 7.39
C ASP A 39 -13.75 4.83 6.23
N ALA A 40 -13.31 5.00 4.98
CA ALA A 40 -14.00 4.42 3.82
C ALA A 40 -14.02 2.89 3.92
N LEU A 41 -12.87 2.24 4.08
CA LEU A 41 -12.79 0.78 4.16
C LEU A 41 -13.69 0.24 5.27
N LYS A 42 -13.64 0.83 6.46
CA LYS A 42 -14.54 0.47 7.58
C LYS A 42 -16.01 0.60 7.20
N SER A 43 -16.40 1.66 6.50
CA SER A 43 -17.79 1.87 6.06
C SER A 43 -18.23 0.84 5.02
N TYR A 44 -17.41 0.59 3.99
CA TYR A 44 -17.74 -0.35 2.93
C TYR A 44 -17.71 -1.82 3.39
N ILE A 45 -16.82 -2.19 4.31
CA ILE A 45 -16.78 -3.52 4.92
C ILE A 45 -18.01 -3.73 5.81
N THR A 46 -18.33 -2.78 6.69
CA THR A 46 -19.46 -2.94 7.64
C THR A 46 -20.83 -2.89 6.96
N SER A 47 -20.95 -2.22 5.82
CA SER A 47 -22.16 -2.23 4.98
C SER A 47 -22.29 -3.48 4.09
N GLY A 48 -21.25 -4.31 3.99
CA GLY A 48 -21.21 -5.49 3.13
C GLY A 48 -20.94 -5.18 1.65
N ALA A 49 -20.55 -3.95 1.32
CA ALA A 49 -20.17 -3.56 -0.02
C ALA A 49 -18.76 -4.07 -0.42
N LEU A 50 -17.90 -4.30 0.56
CA LEU A 50 -16.64 -5.03 0.43
C LEU A 50 -16.70 -6.36 1.21
N PRO A 51 -15.98 -7.41 0.77
CA PRO A 51 -15.83 -8.63 1.52
C PRO A 51 -15.30 -8.36 2.92
N ASN A 52 -15.89 -9.01 3.92
CA ASN A 52 -15.36 -8.97 5.27
C ASN A 52 -14.23 -10.00 5.41
N GLY A 53 -13.00 -9.56 5.22
CA GLY A 53 -11.78 -10.34 5.40
C GLY A 53 -10.83 -9.68 6.40
N PRO A 54 -10.87 -10.03 7.70
CA PRO A 54 -9.94 -9.49 8.70
C PRO A 54 -8.49 -9.98 8.50
N HIS A 55 -8.28 -11.03 7.71
CA HIS A 55 -6.95 -11.51 7.31
C HIS A 55 -6.63 -11.14 5.85
N GLY A 56 -7.43 -10.27 5.24
CA GLY A 56 -7.21 -9.76 3.89
C GLY A 56 -6.47 -8.43 3.91
N LEU A 57 -5.73 -8.18 2.84
CA LEU A 57 -5.13 -6.87 2.55
C LEU A 57 -6.01 -6.13 1.54
N TYR A 58 -6.50 -4.95 1.90
CA TYR A 58 -7.28 -4.09 1.00
C TYR A 58 -6.34 -3.09 0.33
N LEU A 59 -6.16 -3.17 -0.99
CA LEU A 59 -5.32 -2.23 -1.71
C LEU A 59 -6.14 -1.04 -2.24
N TRP A 60 -5.73 0.17 -1.87
CA TRP A 60 -6.33 1.43 -2.32
C TRP A 60 -5.49 2.03 -3.43
N LEU A 61 -5.94 1.88 -4.67
CA LEU A 61 -5.27 2.37 -5.87
C LEU A 61 -5.85 3.72 -6.28
N THR A 62 -5.00 4.70 -6.58
CA THR A 62 -5.44 6.05 -6.98
C THR A 62 -5.15 6.39 -8.43
N SER A 63 -5.84 7.40 -8.95
CA SER A 63 -5.52 8.05 -10.22
C SER A 63 -4.35 9.05 -10.04
N PRO A 64 -3.62 9.41 -11.11
CA PRO A 64 -2.39 10.20 -10.99
C PRO A 64 -2.58 11.64 -10.49
N ASP A 65 -3.80 12.16 -10.58
CA ASP A 65 -4.21 13.48 -10.10
C ASP A 65 -4.55 13.50 -8.60
N VAL A 66 -4.58 12.34 -7.93
CA VAL A 66 -4.82 12.28 -6.48
C VAL A 66 -3.56 12.68 -5.72
N ILE A 67 -3.77 13.53 -4.71
CA ILE A 67 -2.81 13.86 -3.67
C ILE A 67 -3.28 13.13 -2.41
N GLU A 68 -2.39 12.35 -1.81
CA GLU A 68 -2.66 11.66 -0.56
C GLU A 68 -1.67 12.12 0.51
N LYS A 69 -2.19 12.30 1.72
CA LYS A 69 -1.43 12.56 2.94
C LYS A 69 -1.77 11.47 3.97
N SER A 70 -0.84 10.53 4.11
CA SER A 70 -0.95 9.41 5.02
C SER A 70 -1.25 9.84 6.47
N PRO A 71 -1.94 9.00 7.25
CA PRO A 71 -2.14 9.22 8.68
C PRO A 71 -0.84 9.18 9.50
N MET A 72 0.24 8.62 8.94
CA MET A 72 1.57 8.54 9.55
C MET A 72 2.44 9.77 9.22
N GLY A 73 1.92 10.69 8.39
CA GLY A 73 2.64 11.86 7.90
C GLY A 73 3.22 11.66 6.51
N GLY A 74 3.73 12.76 5.95
CA GLY A 74 4.23 12.82 4.58
C GLY A 74 3.13 12.91 3.51
N GLN A 75 3.56 13.10 2.28
CA GLN A 75 2.72 13.24 1.10
C GLN A 75 3.19 12.31 0.00
N PHE A 76 2.23 11.63 -0.64
CA PHE A 76 2.50 10.82 -1.82
C PHE A 76 3.28 11.65 -2.85
N LYS A 77 4.27 11.02 -3.51
CA LYS A 77 5.22 11.63 -4.46
C LYS A 77 6.29 12.54 -3.83
N SER A 78 6.22 12.83 -2.55
CA SER A 78 7.24 13.63 -1.87
C SER A 78 8.01 12.82 -0.83
N ASP A 79 7.29 12.00 -0.08
CA ASP A 79 7.84 11.26 1.06
C ASP A 79 7.75 9.74 0.88
N TYR A 80 6.75 9.26 0.13
CA TYR A 80 6.54 7.83 -0.15
C TYR A 80 5.84 7.60 -1.49
N CYS A 81 5.87 6.33 -1.92
CA CYS A 81 5.26 5.85 -3.17
C CYS A 81 4.09 4.91 -2.93
N GLY A 82 4.13 4.18 -1.81
CA GLY A 82 3.06 3.41 -1.21
C GLY A 82 3.28 3.34 0.29
N TYR A 83 2.35 2.69 0.97
CA TYR A 83 2.53 2.24 2.35
C TYR A 83 1.50 1.16 2.65
N HIS A 84 1.75 0.36 3.67
CA HIS A 84 0.74 -0.50 4.28
C HIS A 84 0.59 -0.16 5.77
N VAL A 85 -0.62 -0.33 6.30
CA VAL A 85 -0.91 -0.06 7.71
C VAL A 85 -2.18 -0.78 8.15
N ASN A 86 -2.32 -1.00 9.46
CA ASN A 86 -3.52 -1.56 10.05
C ASN A 86 -4.57 -0.48 10.43
N PHE A 87 -5.82 -0.92 10.55
CA PHE A 87 -6.92 -0.15 11.12
C PHE A 87 -7.89 -1.07 11.87
N MET A 88 -8.75 -0.51 12.71
CA MET A 88 -9.63 -1.29 13.59
C MET A 88 -11.10 -1.22 13.18
N ILE A 89 -11.73 -2.38 13.06
CA ILE A 89 -13.21 -2.51 13.06
C ILE A 89 -13.59 -3.22 14.36
N GLY A 90 -14.09 -2.45 15.34
CA GLY A 90 -14.27 -2.95 16.70
C GLY A 90 -12.92 -3.28 17.33
N ASN A 91 -12.75 -4.50 17.82
CA ASN A 91 -11.49 -5.01 18.39
C ASN A 91 -10.70 -5.88 17.41
N THR A 92 -11.08 -5.91 16.14
CA THR A 92 -10.42 -6.72 15.11
C THR A 92 -9.56 -5.83 14.23
N PRO A 93 -8.26 -6.13 14.07
CA PRO A 93 -7.40 -5.44 13.11
C PRO A 93 -7.73 -5.88 11.68
N TYR A 94 -7.62 -4.93 10.77
CA TYR A 94 -7.71 -5.09 9.32
C TYR A 94 -6.52 -4.37 8.70
N PHE A 95 -6.13 -4.76 7.50
CA PHE A 95 -4.88 -4.30 6.88
C PHE A 95 -5.18 -3.68 5.52
N TYR A 96 -4.59 -2.53 5.23
CA TYR A 96 -4.70 -1.92 3.91
C TYR A 96 -3.37 -1.40 3.42
N GLY A 97 -3.23 -1.34 2.09
CA GLY A 97 -2.10 -0.71 1.42
C GLY A 97 -2.59 0.44 0.56
N PHE A 98 -1.88 1.57 0.58
CA PHE A 98 -2.05 2.66 -0.36
C PHE A 98 -1.08 2.48 -1.53
N ILE A 99 -1.60 2.51 -2.75
CA ILE A 99 -0.83 2.42 -3.99
C ILE A 99 -1.12 3.67 -4.82
N GLY A 100 -0.20 4.62 -4.79
CA GLY A 100 -0.35 5.86 -5.54
C GLY A 100 0.08 5.71 -6.99
N ASN A 101 -0.66 6.31 -7.93
CA ASN A 101 -0.22 6.42 -9.31
C ASN A 101 0.68 7.66 -9.48
N PRO A 102 1.99 7.52 -9.75
CA PRO A 102 2.86 8.68 -9.91
C PRO A 102 2.56 9.46 -11.20
N GLY A 103 1.99 8.81 -12.21
CA GLY A 103 1.83 9.33 -13.57
C GLY A 103 3.08 9.09 -14.42
N LYS A 104 3.05 9.54 -15.68
CA LYS A 104 4.06 9.17 -16.70
C LYS A 104 5.43 9.86 -16.54
N THR A 105 5.48 10.98 -15.83
CA THR A 105 6.68 11.84 -15.73
C THR A 105 6.64 12.56 -14.38
N SER A 106 6.46 11.84 -13.29
CA SER A 106 6.28 12.48 -12.00
C SER A 106 7.58 13.13 -11.53
N GLY A 107 8.71 12.51 -11.85
CA GLY A 107 10.00 12.96 -11.38
C GLY A 107 10.17 12.79 -9.86
N THR A 108 9.38 11.92 -9.25
CA THR A 108 9.25 11.84 -7.79
C THR A 108 10.08 10.72 -7.18
N GLY A 109 10.78 9.95 -8.00
CA GLY A 109 11.46 8.72 -7.56
C GLY A 109 10.52 7.52 -7.41
N CYS A 110 9.21 7.75 -7.41
CA CYS A 110 8.19 6.70 -7.38
C CYS A 110 7.97 6.01 -8.72
N ASP A 111 8.72 6.37 -9.75
CA ASP A 111 8.60 5.77 -11.06
C ASP A 111 10.01 5.66 -11.71
N PRO A 112 10.23 4.66 -12.57
CA PRO A 112 11.54 4.41 -13.15
C PRO A 112 11.91 5.37 -14.29
N SER A 113 11.16 6.46 -14.55
CA SER A 113 11.41 7.36 -15.68
C SER A 113 12.83 7.93 -15.72
N TRP A 114 13.47 8.05 -14.56
CA TRP A 114 14.86 8.51 -14.41
C TRP A 114 15.92 7.53 -14.93
N ILE A 115 15.62 6.22 -14.90
CA ILE A 115 16.55 5.15 -15.27
C ILE A 115 16.15 4.52 -16.60
N ASN A 116 14.84 4.37 -16.85
CA ASN A 116 14.33 3.71 -18.04
C ASN A 116 12.91 4.15 -18.41
N SER A 117 12.76 5.38 -18.90
CA SER A 117 11.48 5.91 -19.41
C SER A 117 11.02 5.29 -20.74
N ASN A 118 11.86 4.50 -21.42
CA ASN A 118 11.57 3.99 -22.77
C ASN A 118 11.10 2.53 -22.82
N VAL A 119 11.06 1.83 -21.68
CA VAL A 119 10.69 0.41 -21.60
C VAL A 119 9.52 0.23 -20.63
N SER A 120 8.35 0.71 -21.05
CA SER A 120 7.08 0.37 -20.41
C SER A 120 6.40 -0.74 -21.22
N PRO A 121 6.10 -1.91 -20.64
CA PRO A 121 5.43 -3.00 -21.35
C PRO A 121 4.06 -2.64 -21.93
N ASN A 122 3.38 -1.66 -21.32
CA ASN A 122 2.01 -1.24 -21.66
C ASN A 122 1.90 0.25 -22.08
N GLY A 123 3.00 1.00 -22.11
CA GLY A 123 3.01 2.44 -22.43
C GLY A 123 2.50 3.36 -21.32
N ASP A 124 2.34 2.83 -20.10
CA ASP A 124 1.92 3.54 -18.90
C ASP A 124 2.88 3.29 -17.72
N ILE A 125 3.95 4.08 -17.69
CA ILE A 125 5.00 4.04 -16.65
C ILE A 125 4.41 4.21 -15.25
N GLY A 126 3.33 5.00 -15.11
CA GLY A 126 2.68 5.19 -13.82
C GLY A 126 2.05 3.90 -13.31
N VAL A 127 1.38 3.15 -14.18
CA VAL A 127 0.84 1.83 -13.85
C VAL A 127 1.95 0.81 -13.61
N ASP A 128 3.03 0.83 -14.38
CA ASP A 128 4.17 -0.07 -14.16
C ASP A 128 4.81 0.14 -12.79
N ALA A 129 4.95 1.40 -12.37
CA ALA A 129 5.38 1.77 -11.04
C ALA A 129 4.41 1.28 -9.95
N MET A 130 3.09 1.42 -10.16
CA MET A 130 2.09 0.89 -9.26
C MET A 130 2.19 -0.63 -9.10
N VAL A 131 2.47 -1.38 -10.18
CA VAL A 131 2.65 -2.84 -10.10
C VAL A 131 3.84 -3.22 -9.23
N SER A 132 4.95 -2.48 -9.35
CA SER A 132 6.12 -2.66 -8.48
C SER A 132 5.77 -2.38 -7.02
N CYS A 133 5.09 -1.25 -6.76
CA CYS A 133 4.63 -0.86 -5.44
C CYS A 133 3.66 -1.89 -4.83
N ILE A 134 2.70 -2.42 -5.60
CA ILE A 134 1.82 -3.52 -5.16
C ILE A 134 2.64 -4.72 -4.69
N GLY A 135 3.67 -5.10 -5.44
CA GLY A 135 4.56 -6.20 -5.05
C GLY A 135 5.27 -5.92 -3.72
N HIS A 136 5.85 -4.72 -3.59
CA HIS A 136 6.52 -4.24 -2.38
C HIS A 136 5.58 -4.27 -1.17
N GLU A 137 4.43 -3.58 -1.23
CA GLU A 137 3.49 -3.50 -0.10
C GLU A 137 2.89 -4.86 0.29
N ILE A 138 2.69 -5.77 -0.68
CA ILE A 138 2.20 -7.12 -0.36
C ILE A 138 3.25 -7.92 0.40
N VAL A 139 4.52 -7.83 -0.02
CA VAL A 139 5.60 -8.58 0.63
C VAL A 139 5.72 -8.15 2.08
N GLU A 140 5.74 -6.84 2.32
CA GLU A 140 5.86 -6.25 3.65
C GLU A 140 4.61 -6.52 4.49
N ALA A 141 3.41 -6.24 3.99
CA ALA A 141 2.19 -6.48 4.75
C ALA A 141 1.96 -7.96 5.13
N VAL A 142 2.57 -8.92 4.41
CA VAL A 142 2.47 -10.34 4.76
C VAL A 142 3.60 -10.77 5.70
N SER A 143 4.78 -10.14 5.65
CA SER A 143 5.89 -10.41 6.60
C SER A 143 5.79 -9.63 7.91
N ASP A 144 5.18 -8.45 7.88
CA ASP A 144 5.03 -7.52 9.00
C ASP A 144 3.71 -6.73 8.95
N ALA A 145 2.58 -7.44 9.01
CA ALA A 145 1.27 -6.81 8.93
C ALA A 145 1.00 -5.72 9.99
N LEU A 146 1.71 -5.74 11.13
CA LEU A 146 1.50 -4.85 12.27
C LEU A 146 2.58 -3.79 12.43
N GLY A 147 3.65 -3.83 11.63
CA GLY A 147 4.83 -2.98 11.80
C GLY A 147 5.61 -3.27 13.09
N ASP A 148 5.55 -4.52 13.56
CA ASP A 148 6.19 -4.99 14.80
C ASP A 148 7.09 -6.21 14.60
N ALA A 149 7.39 -6.56 13.35
CA ALA A 149 8.24 -7.66 12.97
C ALA A 149 9.67 -7.20 12.63
N TRP A 150 10.28 -7.82 11.61
CA TRP A 150 11.71 -7.65 11.34
C TRP A 150 11.97 -6.41 10.51
N PHE A 151 12.82 -5.54 11.07
CA PHE A 151 13.48 -4.45 10.35
C PHE A 151 14.99 -4.65 10.43
N ASP A 152 15.71 -4.10 9.48
CA ASP A 152 17.16 -4.08 9.52
C ASP A 152 17.70 -3.00 10.51
N SER A 153 19.02 -2.75 10.51
CA SER A 153 19.61 -1.75 11.41
C SER A 153 19.23 -0.30 11.07
N ASP A 154 18.84 -0.03 9.83
CA ASP A 154 18.45 1.29 9.33
C ASP A 154 16.93 1.51 9.43
N GLY A 155 16.18 0.47 9.84
CA GLY A 155 14.73 0.50 9.97
C GLY A 155 14.00 0.13 8.68
N GLU A 156 14.70 -0.46 7.72
CA GLU A 156 14.16 -0.89 6.44
C GLU A 156 13.57 -2.30 6.54
N GLU A 157 12.41 -2.50 5.93
CA GLU A 157 11.79 -3.80 5.76
C GLU A 157 12.46 -4.61 4.64
N ASN A 158 11.92 -5.79 4.37
CA ASN A 158 12.49 -6.72 3.39
C ASN A 158 12.36 -6.25 1.92
N ALA A 159 11.40 -5.37 1.59
CA ALA A 159 11.19 -4.86 0.24
C ALA A 159 11.71 -3.44 0.02
N ASP A 160 12.17 -2.76 1.08
CA ASP A 160 12.84 -1.45 1.05
C ASP A 160 14.28 -1.48 0.48
N LYS A 161 14.87 -2.68 0.37
CA LYS A 161 16.25 -2.84 -0.11
C LYS A 161 16.37 -2.61 -1.62
N TRP A 162 17.26 -1.69 -1.99
CA TRP A 162 17.59 -1.26 -3.36
C TRP A 162 18.56 -2.21 -4.07
#